data_AF-A0A066WTL5-F1
#
_entry.id   AF-A0A066WTL5-F1
#
_cell.length_a   1.000
_cell.length_b   1.000
_cell.length_c   1.000
_cell.angle_alpha   90.00
_cell.angle_beta   90.00
_cell.angle_gamma   90.00
#
_symmetry.space_group_name_H-M   'P 1'
#
loop_
_entity.id
_entity.type
_entity.pdbx_description
1 polymer ?
#
loop_
_entity_poly.entity_id
_entity_poly.type
_entity_poly.pdbx_seq_one_letter_code
_entity_poly.pdbx_strand_id
1 'polypeptide(L)'
;MKRHSVEQSSSNEDASMTEWQVKRIQGHSVVHGATYYHVVWKPTWESEDKLPHMLPAITAWNVCHGYPECRTTSSDQFYATLEHWSGKVTGRKTVDGRAYYKIQWDATMEPEANLENAESAVSEYWDTWTKPRSA
;
A
#
# COMPACT_ATOMS: atom_id res chain seq x y z
N MET A 1 30.91 14.61 41.74
CA MET A 1 29.54 14.08 41.57
C MET A 1 29.16 14.20 40.09
N LYS A 2 29.33 13.13 39.31
CA LYS A 2 28.90 13.10 37.90
C LYS A 2 27.47 12.57 37.86
N ARG A 3 26.50 13.41 37.53
CA ARG A 3 25.11 13.00 37.28
C ARG A 3 25.05 12.43 35.87
N HIS A 4 24.78 11.14 35.76
CA HIS A 4 24.38 10.52 34.51
C HIS A 4 22.95 10.95 34.22
N SER A 5 22.75 11.82 33.23
CA SER A 5 21.43 12.02 32.63
C SER A 5 21.16 10.82 31.73
N VAL A 6 20.20 10.00 32.15
CA VAL A 6 19.60 8.95 31.33
C VAL A 6 18.88 9.66 30.18
N GLU A 7 19.42 9.53 28.98
CA GLU A 7 18.68 9.82 27.75
C GLU A 7 17.64 8.71 27.58
N GLN A 8 16.43 8.96 28.11
CA GLN A 8 15.24 8.23 27.68
C GLN A 8 14.99 8.62 26.22
N SER A 9 15.54 7.84 25.30
CA SER A 9 15.13 7.83 23.90
C SER A 9 13.67 7.38 23.85
N SER A 10 12.77 8.36 23.87
CA SER A 10 11.36 8.18 23.55
C SER A 10 11.29 7.74 22.09
N SER A 11 11.30 6.42 21.87
CA SER A 11 10.91 5.83 20.60
C SER A 11 9.42 6.04 20.42
N ASN A 12 9.06 7.25 20.01
CA ASN A 12 7.86 7.46 19.20
C ASN A 12 8.17 6.83 17.83
N GLU A 13 8.11 5.51 17.75
CA GLU A 13 7.70 4.86 16.53
C GLU A 13 6.22 5.16 16.37
N ASP A 14 5.97 6.42 16.02
CA ASP A 14 4.71 6.88 15.47
C ASP A 14 4.48 5.99 14.26
N ALA A 15 3.57 5.04 14.44
CA ALA A 15 3.01 4.21 13.41
C ALA A 15 2.26 5.14 12.45
N SER A 16 3.01 5.92 11.68
CA SER A 16 2.47 6.57 10.49
C SER A 16 2.00 5.42 9.62
N MET A 17 0.68 5.20 9.61
CA MET A 17 0.03 4.48 8.54
C MET A 17 0.64 5.07 7.27
N THR A 18 1.37 4.27 6.52
CA THR A 18 2.00 4.73 5.29
C THR A 18 0.85 5.17 4.40
N GLU A 19 0.62 6.48 4.31
CA GLU A 19 -0.51 7.01 3.57
C GLU A 19 -0.41 6.47 2.14
N TRP A 20 -1.47 5.79 1.71
CA TRP A 20 -1.52 5.14 0.41
C TRP A 20 -1.36 6.19 -0.69
N GLN A 21 -0.30 6.06 -1.47
CA GLN A 21 0.03 7.05 -2.48
C GLN A 21 -0.49 6.62 -3.85
N VAL A 22 -1.30 7.49 -4.47
CA VAL A 22 -1.71 7.33 -5.86
C VAL A 22 -0.49 7.51 -6.78
N LYS A 23 -0.33 6.59 -7.72
CA LYS A 23 0.64 6.69 -8.80
C LYS A 23 0.07 7.47 -9.98
N ARG A 24 -1.18 7.16 -10.38
CA ARG A 24 -1.94 7.88 -11.41
C ARG A 24 -3.40 7.41 -11.40
N ILE A 25 -4.27 8.24 -11.95
CA ILE A 25 -5.62 7.84 -12.37
C ILE A 25 -5.56 7.37 -13.83
N GLN A 26 -6.09 6.19 -14.13
CA GLN A 26 -6.08 5.65 -15.50
C GLN A 26 -7.45 5.71 -16.20
N GLY A 27 -8.50 6.06 -15.46
CA GLY A 27 -9.85 6.15 -15.99
C GLY A 27 -10.83 6.61 -14.92
N HIS A 28 -12.06 6.86 -15.34
CA HIS A 28 -13.19 7.09 -14.45
C HIS A 28 -14.44 6.40 -14.98
N SER A 29 -15.45 6.26 -14.13
CA SER A 29 -16.78 5.77 -14.47
C SER A 29 -17.81 6.51 -13.63
N VAL A 30 -18.98 6.75 -14.21
CA VAL A 30 -20.08 7.42 -13.50
C VAL A 30 -21.17 6.38 -13.21
N VAL A 31 -21.46 6.16 -11.93
CA VAL A 31 -22.50 5.23 -11.48
C VAL A 31 -23.51 6.02 -10.65
N HIS A 32 -24.76 6.04 -11.09
CA HIS A 32 -25.85 6.81 -10.44
C HIS A 32 -25.51 8.29 -10.17
N GLY A 33 -24.75 8.92 -11.07
CA GLY A 33 -24.33 10.32 -10.94
C GLY A 33 -23.11 10.57 -10.06
N ALA A 34 -22.55 9.53 -9.45
CA ALA A 34 -21.30 9.61 -8.70
C ALA A 34 -20.11 9.17 -9.56
N THR A 35 -19.00 9.92 -9.48
CA THR A 35 -17.75 9.60 -10.19
C THR A 35 -16.89 8.66 -9.37
N TYR A 36 -16.44 7.59 -10.01
CA TYR A 36 -15.47 6.64 -9.48
C TYR A 36 -14.22 6.68 -10.37
N TYR A 37 -13.06 6.72 -9.75
CA TYR A 37 -11.78 6.75 -10.43
C TYR A 37 -11.13 5.37 -10.39
N HIS A 38 -10.53 4.97 -11.50
CA HIS A 38 -9.70 3.78 -11.56
C HIS A 38 -8.27 4.16 -11.18
N VAL A 39 -7.90 3.84 -9.94
CA VAL A 39 -6.70 4.34 -9.27
C VAL A 39 -5.60 3.31 -9.39
N VAL A 40 -4.44 3.73 -9.90
CA VAL A 40 -3.22 2.93 -9.83
C VAL A 40 -2.40 3.43 -8.66
N TRP A 41 -2.06 2.54 -7.73
CA TRP A 41 -1.31 2.87 -6.52
C TRP A 41 0.21 2.75 -6.74
N LYS A 42 0.98 3.49 -5.94
CA LYS A 42 2.43 3.27 -5.88
C LYS A 42 2.72 1.98 -5.10
N PRO A 43 3.72 1.20 -5.52
CA PRO A 43 4.14 0.03 -4.75
C PRO A 43 4.66 0.44 -3.38
N THR A 44 4.31 -0.32 -2.35
CA THR A 44 4.79 -0.08 -0.98
C THR A 44 5.60 -1.25 -0.45
N TRP A 45 6.38 -0.98 0.59
CA TRP A 45 7.06 -2.01 1.38
C TRP A 45 6.28 -2.21 2.67
N GLU A 46 5.60 -3.34 2.79
CA GLU A 46 4.83 -3.68 3.98
C GLU A 46 5.51 -4.80 4.74
N SER A 47 5.39 -4.74 6.07
CA SER A 47 5.80 -5.84 6.93
C SER A 47 4.80 -7.01 6.83
N GLU A 48 5.27 -8.24 7.00
CA GLU A 48 4.43 -9.44 6.87
C GLU A 48 3.18 -9.41 7.76
N ASP A 49 3.30 -8.85 8.97
CA ASP A 49 2.21 -8.70 9.94
C ASP A 49 1.09 -7.76 9.48
N LYS A 50 1.36 -6.83 8.55
CA LYS A 50 0.36 -5.94 7.95
C LYS A 50 -0.32 -6.54 6.72
N LEU A 51 0.11 -7.72 6.29
CA LEU A 51 -0.32 -8.37 5.06
C LEU A 51 -1.08 -9.70 5.27
N PRO A 52 -1.96 -9.86 6.29
CA PRO A 52 -2.66 -11.13 6.51
C PRO A 52 -3.54 -11.53 5.30
N HIS A 53 -4.13 -10.54 4.62
CA HIS A 53 -4.95 -10.74 3.42
C HIS A 53 -4.12 -11.16 2.18
N MET A 54 -2.80 -10.89 2.19
CA MET A 54 -1.88 -11.23 1.09
C MET A 54 -1.08 -12.51 1.35
N LEU A 55 -1.33 -13.21 2.46
CA LEU A 55 -0.61 -14.43 2.82
C LEU A 55 -0.56 -15.46 1.67
N PRO A 56 -1.66 -15.78 0.96
CA PRO A 56 -1.60 -16.72 -0.15
C PRO A 56 -0.60 -16.30 -1.24
N ALA A 57 -0.57 -15.01 -1.60
CA ALA A 57 0.34 -14.46 -2.60
C ALA A 57 1.79 -14.44 -2.10
N ILE A 58 2.02 -14.11 -0.82
CA ILE A 58 3.34 -14.15 -0.18
C ILE A 58 3.87 -15.59 -0.15
N THR A 59 3.07 -16.55 0.28
CA THR A 59 3.48 -17.96 0.33
C THR A 59 3.86 -18.48 -1.04
N ALA A 60 3.02 -18.24 -2.06
CA ALA A 60 3.32 -18.64 -3.43
C ALA A 60 4.63 -18.00 -3.93
N TRP A 61 4.83 -16.71 -3.68
CA TRP A 61 6.05 -16.01 -4.06
C TRP A 61 7.28 -16.59 -3.36
N ASN A 62 7.21 -16.81 -2.05
CA ASN A 62 8.30 -17.37 -1.24
C ASN A 62 8.72 -18.76 -1.73
N VAL A 63 7.76 -19.63 -2.07
CA VAL A 63 8.05 -20.96 -2.64
C VAL A 63 8.83 -20.84 -3.95
N CYS A 64 8.40 -19.98 -4.87
CA CYS A 64 9.08 -19.77 -6.15
C CYS A 64 10.49 -19.18 -6.01
N HIS A 65 10.81 -18.53 -4.89
CA HIS A 65 12.07 -17.84 -4.67
C HIS A 65 12.96 -18.50 -3.60
N GLY A 66 12.63 -19.71 -3.15
CA GLY A 66 13.47 -20.49 -2.23
C GLY A 66 13.41 -20.05 -0.77
N TYR A 67 12.30 -19.47 -0.32
CA TYR A 67 12.06 -19.05 1.07
C TYR A 67 10.96 -19.88 1.78
N PRO A 68 11.05 -21.23 1.82
CA PRO A 68 9.97 -22.06 2.38
C PRO A 68 9.82 -21.93 3.91
N GLU A 69 10.81 -21.37 4.62
CA GLU A 69 10.86 -21.33 6.09
C GLU A 69 10.24 -20.06 6.72
N CYS A 70 9.61 -19.17 5.96
CA CYS A 70 8.88 -18.05 6.56
C CYS A 70 7.64 -18.61 7.29
N ARG A 71 7.84 -18.98 8.55
CA ARG A 71 6.78 -19.44 9.45
C ARG A 71 5.79 -18.30 9.58
N THR A 72 4.59 -18.53 9.03
CA THR A 72 3.40 -17.75 9.28
C THR A 72 3.30 -17.44 10.77
N THR A 73 3.57 -16.18 11.14
CA THR A 73 3.18 -15.65 12.43
C THR A 73 1.66 -15.71 12.49
N SER A 74 1.15 -16.46 13.48
CA SER A 74 -0.25 -16.62 13.82
C SER A 74 -1.02 -15.31 13.68
N SER A 75 -1.90 -15.25 12.67
CA SER A 75 -2.80 -14.13 12.40
C SER A 75 -4.01 -14.19 13.32
N ASP A 76 -3.94 -13.48 14.46
CA ASP A 76 -5.13 -13.17 15.27
C ASP A 76 -5.69 -11.75 15.01
N GLN A 77 -5.21 -11.07 13.97
CA GLN A 77 -5.79 -9.81 13.50
C GLN A 77 -6.24 -9.91 12.05
N PHE A 78 -7.48 -10.36 11.88
CA PHE A 78 -8.19 -10.31 10.61
C PHE A 78 -8.80 -8.90 10.45
N TYR A 79 -8.18 -8.06 9.64
CA TYR A 79 -8.76 -6.76 9.27
C TYR A 79 -9.65 -6.95 8.04
N ALA A 80 -10.94 -7.23 8.26
CA ALA A 80 -11.94 -7.40 7.19
C ALA A 80 -12.03 -6.19 6.24
N THR A 81 -11.57 -5.02 6.67
CA THR A 81 -11.54 -3.79 5.86
C THR A 81 -10.48 -3.81 4.74
N LEU A 82 -9.54 -4.76 4.73
CA LEU A 82 -8.46 -4.81 3.74
C LEU A 82 -8.71 -5.79 2.57
N GLU A 83 -9.83 -6.51 2.51
CA GLU A 83 -10.06 -7.52 1.46
C GLU A 83 -10.09 -6.95 0.03
N HIS A 84 -10.47 -5.68 -0.13
CA HIS A 84 -10.44 -5.02 -1.45
C HIS A 84 -9.02 -4.67 -1.90
N TRP A 85 -8.04 -4.70 -0.99
CA TRP A 85 -6.64 -4.50 -1.31
C TRP A 85 -5.99 -5.83 -1.66
N SER A 86 -5.45 -5.89 -2.87
CA SER A 86 -4.71 -7.05 -3.37
C SER A 86 -3.60 -6.59 -4.31
N GLY A 87 -2.69 -7.49 -4.64
CA GLY A 87 -1.62 -7.17 -5.56
C GLY A 87 -0.63 -8.30 -5.74
N LYS A 88 0.50 -7.95 -6.37
CA LYS A 88 1.59 -8.89 -6.65
C LYS A 88 2.79 -8.59 -5.77
N VAL A 89 3.33 -9.63 -5.13
CA VAL A 89 4.64 -9.54 -4.47
C VAL A 89 5.72 -9.43 -5.55
N THR A 90 6.54 -8.39 -5.47
CA THR A 90 7.60 -8.08 -6.45
C THR A 90 9.00 -8.06 -5.85
N GLY A 91 9.10 -8.15 -4.53
CA GLY A 91 10.37 -8.19 -3.83
C GLY A 91 10.20 -8.52 -2.37
N ARG A 92 11.32 -8.89 -1.75
CA ARG A 92 11.42 -9.19 -0.33
C ARG A 92 12.72 -8.60 0.21
N LYS A 93 12.70 -8.12 1.44
CA LYS A 93 13.90 -7.78 2.21
C LYS A 93 13.70 -8.16 3.67
N THR A 94 14.80 -8.37 4.38
CA THR A 94 14.78 -8.56 5.83
C THR A 94 15.44 -7.34 6.47
N VAL A 95 14.77 -6.75 7.46
CA VAL A 95 15.30 -5.63 8.26
C VAL A 95 15.09 -6.00 9.72
N ASP A 96 16.17 -6.03 10.51
CA ASP A 96 16.15 -6.38 11.94
C ASP A 96 15.40 -7.69 12.25
N GLY A 97 15.62 -8.71 11.41
CA GLY A 97 14.99 -10.02 11.54
C GLY A 97 13.52 -10.09 11.10
N ARG A 98 12.92 -8.97 10.67
CA ARG A 98 11.53 -8.90 10.16
C ARG A 98 11.51 -8.92 8.64
N ALA A 99 10.58 -9.69 8.08
CA ALA A 99 10.36 -9.75 6.64
C ALA A 99 9.47 -8.58 6.18
N TYR A 100 9.91 -7.92 5.11
CA TYR A 100 9.15 -6.92 4.39
C TYR A 100 8.99 -7.34 2.94
N TYR A 101 7.81 -7.10 2.39
CA TYR A 101 7.46 -7.44 1.01
C TYR A 101 7.14 -6.18 0.23
N LYS A 102 7.65 -6.11 -1.00
CA LYS A 102 7.30 -5.04 -1.93
C LYS A 102 6.05 -5.45 -2.70
N ILE A 103 4.95 -4.75 -2.47
CA ILE A 103 3.67 -5.07 -3.09
C ILE A 103 3.40 -4.11 -4.23
N GLN A 104 3.24 -4.66 -5.43
CA GLN A 104 2.67 -3.97 -6.57
C GLN A 104 1.15 -4.13 -6.47
N TRP A 105 0.48 -3.13 -5.90
CA TRP A 105 -0.96 -3.15 -5.69
C TRP A 105 -1.73 -3.14 -7.00
N ASP A 106 -2.83 -3.89 -7.01
CA ASP A 106 -3.78 -3.86 -8.11
C ASP A 106 -4.55 -2.54 -8.11
N ALA A 107 -5.04 -2.15 -9.28
CA ALA A 107 -5.83 -0.94 -9.39
C ALA A 107 -7.20 -1.14 -8.76
N THR A 108 -7.71 -0.11 -8.10
CA THR A 108 -9.02 -0.14 -7.44
C THR A 108 -9.95 0.93 -8.01
N MET A 109 -11.25 0.76 -7.79
CA MET A 109 -12.24 1.78 -8.08
C MET A 109 -12.56 2.56 -6.82
N GLU A 110 -12.13 3.80 -6.77
CA GLU A 110 -12.31 4.66 -5.60
C GLU A 110 -13.32 5.77 -5.88
N PRO A 111 -14.23 6.06 -4.95
CA PRO A 111 -15.01 7.29 -5.00
C PRO A 111 -14.07 8.50 -4.84
N GLU A 112 -14.49 9.66 -5.36
CA GLU A 112 -13.73 10.91 -5.24
C GLU A 112 -13.35 11.26 -3.79
N ALA A 113 -14.24 10.98 -2.84
CA ALA A 113 -14.00 11.21 -1.41
C ALA A 113 -12.79 10.41 -0.84
N ASN A 114 -12.43 9.28 -1.46
CA ASN A 114 -11.25 8.50 -1.04
C ASN A 114 -9.94 9.08 -1.60
N LEU A 115 -10.00 10.14 -2.42
CA LEU A 115 -8.86 10.73 -3.13
C LEU A 115 -8.54 12.17 -2.69
N GLU A 116 -9.01 12.58 -1.51
CA GLU A 116 -8.71 13.91 -0.93
C GLU A 116 -7.20 14.16 -0.78
N ASN A 117 -6.41 13.12 -0.53
CA ASN A 117 -4.95 13.23 -0.46
C ASN A 117 -4.24 13.11 -1.84
N ALA A 118 -5.01 12.98 -2.91
CA ALA A 118 -4.53 12.74 -4.27
C ALA A 118 -5.13 13.70 -5.31
N GLU A 119 -5.60 14.87 -4.89
CA GLU A 119 -6.19 15.91 -5.75
C GLU A 119 -5.31 16.27 -6.96
N SER A 120 -3.99 16.29 -6.77
CA SER A 120 -3.03 16.54 -7.86
C SER A 120 -3.11 15.49 -8.97
N ALA A 121 -3.29 14.21 -8.60
CA ALA A 121 -3.40 13.12 -9.57
C ALA A 121 -4.76 13.15 -10.30
N VAL A 122 -5.83 13.56 -9.60
CA VAL A 122 -7.15 13.78 -10.21
C VAL A 122 -7.10 14.96 -11.18
N SER A 123 -6.47 16.07 -10.81
CA SER A 123 -6.31 17.25 -11.65
C SER A 123 -5.50 16.95 -12.91
N GLU A 124 -4.36 16.26 -12.77
CA GLU A 124 -3.53 15.83 -13.90
C GLU A 124 -4.33 14.97 -14.89
N TYR A 125 -5.14 14.04 -14.38
CA TYR A 125 -5.99 13.21 -15.21
C TYR A 125 -6.97 14.03 -16.04
N TRP A 126 -7.71 14.95 -15.43
CA TRP A 126 -8.67 15.79 -16.16
C TRP A 126 -7.99 16.76 -17.13
N ASP A 127 -6.82 17.29 -16.79
CA ASP A 127 -6.01 18.10 -17.71
C ASP A 127 -5.63 17.33 -18.97
N THR A 128 -5.25 16.05 -18.85
CA THR A 128 -4.92 15.22 -20.02
C THR A 128 -6.16 14.87 -20.84
N TRP A 129 -7.34 14.80 -20.21
CA TRP A 129 -8.58 14.44 -20.87
C TRP A 129 -9.25 15.61 -21.60
N THR A 130 -9.12 16.82 -21.04
CA THR A 130 -9.75 18.04 -21.57
C THR A 130 -8.91 18.75 -22.62
N LYS A 131 -7.60 18.47 -22.71
CA LYS A 131 -6.75 19.04 -23.76
C LYS A 131 -7.08 18.40 -25.11
N PRO A 132 -7.37 19.19 -26.16
CA PRO A 132 -7.51 18.63 -27.50
C PRO A 132 -6.18 17.98 -27.87
N ARG A 133 -6.22 16.71 -28.29
CA ARG A 133 -5.08 16.08 -28.95
C ARG A 133 -4.83 16.86 -30.24
N SER A 134 -3.91 17.80 -30.22
CA SER A 134 -3.44 18.47 -31.44
C SER A 134 -2.94 17.39 -32.40
N ALA A 135 -3.61 17.30 -33.55
CA ALA A 135 -3.28 16.40 -34.65
C ALA A 135 -2.05 16.91 -35.42
#